data_AF-A0A2V7XFS1-F1
#
_entry.id   AF-A0A2V7XFS1-F1
#
_cell.length_a   1.000
_cell.length_b   1.000
_cell.length_c   1.000
_cell.angle_alpha   90.00
_cell.angle_beta   90.00
_cell.angle_gamma   90.00
#
_symmetry.space_group_name_H-M   'P 1'
#
loop_
_entity.id
_entity.type
_entity.pdbx_description
1 polymer ?
#
loop_
_entity_poly.entity_id
_entity_poly.type
_entity_poly.pdbx_seq_one_letter_code
_entity_poly.pdbx_strand_id
1 'polypeptide(L)'
;MALRTDAVVRDQLRRASLSCVLNIAEGVGRRSRAQKRHFYSIARGSAMECAAIIDVLRVRGVVDASEFRPARALPVRIVQMLTKLDQSLT
;
A
#
# COMPACT_ATOMS: atom_id res chain seq x y z
N MET A 1 29.87 1.64 -2.97
CA MET A 1 28.60 2.36 -3.15
C MET A 1 27.43 1.36 -3.19
N ALA A 2 27.31 0.54 -2.14
CA ALA A 2 26.35 -0.56 -2.05
C ALA A 2 25.11 -0.10 -1.27
N LEU A 3 24.18 0.57 -1.94
CA LEU A 3 22.82 0.79 -1.41
C LEU A 3 21.81 0.12 -2.34
N ARG A 4 22.06 -1.15 -2.69
CA ARG A 4 21.06 -2.04 -3.28
C ARG A 4 19.99 -2.35 -2.23
N THR A 5 19.08 -1.42 -1.94
CA THR A 5 17.91 -1.60 -1.04
C THR A 5 18.25 -2.24 0.31
N ASP A 6 18.35 -1.42 1.37
CA ASP A 6 18.42 -1.86 2.76
C ASP A 6 17.39 -2.98 3.05
N ALA A 7 17.84 -4.09 3.64
CA ALA A 7 17.01 -5.26 3.95
C ALA A 7 15.77 -4.88 4.76
N VAL A 8 15.89 -3.88 5.64
CA VAL A 8 14.77 -3.34 6.43
C VAL A 8 13.71 -2.74 5.53
N VAL A 9 14.08 -1.93 4.54
CA VAL A 9 13.12 -1.27 3.64
C VAL A 9 12.40 -2.29 2.76
N ARG A 10 13.14 -3.29 2.26
CA ARG A 10 12.56 -4.40 1.49
C ARG A 10 11.53 -5.16 2.31
N ASP A 11 11.86 -5.44 3.56
CA ASP A 11 10.98 -6.17 4.46
C ASP A 11 9.73 -5.36 4.84
N GLN A 12 9.87 -4.06 5.10
CA GLN A 12 8.73 -3.17 5.31
C GLN A 12 7.81 -3.11 4.09
N LEU A 13 8.36 -3.03 2.87
CA LEU A 13 7.55 -3.04 1.64
C LEU A 13 6.77 -4.34 1.50
N ARG A 14 7.42 -5.49 1.76
CA ARG A 14 6.78 -6.81 1.73
C ARG A 14 5.64 -6.90 2.74
N ARG A 15 5.90 -6.51 3.99
CA ARG A 15 4.89 -6.52 5.06
C ARG A 15 3.69 -5.62 4.75
N ALA A 16 3.93 -4.39 4.31
CA ALA A 16 2.87 -3.46 3.91
C ALA A 16 2.06 -4.01 2.74
N SER A 17 2.72 -4.54 1.69
CA SER A 17 2.03 -5.10 0.52
C SER A 17 1.16 -6.31 0.89
N LEU A 18 1.67 -7.20 1.76
CA LEU A 18 0.95 -8.38 2.21
C LEU A 18 -0.23 -7.99 3.10
N SER A 19 -0.03 -7.07 4.04
CA SER A 19 -1.09 -6.52 4.88
C SER A 19 -2.21 -5.91 4.04
N CYS A 20 -1.88 -5.18 2.98
CA CYS A 20 -2.88 -4.60 2.08
C CYS A 20 -3.80 -5.68 1.50
N VAL A 21 -3.23 -6.73 0.90
CA VAL A 21 -4.02 -7.81 0.28
C VAL A 21 -4.83 -8.59 1.32
N LEU A 22 -4.23 -8.92 2.46
CA LEU A 22 -4.90 -9.66 3.54
C LEU A 22 -6.09 -8.89 4.11
N ASN A 23 -5.94 -7.59 4.36
CA ASN A 23 -7.03 -6.76 4.88
C ASN A 23 -8.13 -6.53 3.83
N ILE A 24 -7.82 -6.50 2.53
CA ILE A 24 -8.85 -6.49 1.49
C ILE A 24 -9.68 -7.77 1.56
N ALA A 25 -9.01 -8.93 1.57
CA ALA A 25 -9.68 -10.23 1.64
C ALA A 25 -10.54 -10.37 2.90
N GLU A 26 -9.99 -9.97 4.05
CA GLU A 26 -10.70 -10.00 5.33
C GLU A 26 -11.93 -9.09 5.30
N GLY A 27 -11.80 -7.88 4.75
CA GLY A 27 -12.92 -6.96 4.56
C GLY A 27 -14.02 -7.55 3.69
N VAL A 28 -13.69 -8.22 2.58
CA VAL A 28 -14.65 -8.90 1.70
C VAL A 28 -15.46 -9.95 2.47
N GLY A 29 -14.82 -10.71 3.36
CA GLY A 29 -15.46 -11.74 4.18
C GLY A 29 -16.39 -11.21 5.29
N ARG A 30 -16.33 -9.92 5.62
CA ARG A 30 -17.21 -9.34 6.66
C ARG A 30 -18.61 -9.04 6.13
N ARG A 31 -19.62 -9.42 6.93
CA ARG A 31 -21.04 -9.12 6.69
C ARG A 31 -21.43 -7.71 7.12
N SER A 32 -20.90 -7.24 8.25
CA SER A 32 -21.18 -5.88 8.73
C SER A 32 -20.47 -4.84 7.88
N ARG A 33 -21.20 -3.79 7.46
CA ARG A 33 -20.64 -2.62 6.77
C ARG A 33 -19.53 -1.97 7.59
N ALA A 34 -19.74 -1.82 8.90
CA ALA A 34 -18.75 -1.22 9.80
C ALA A 34 -17.47 -2.04 9.89
N GLN A 35 -17.56 -3.36 9.99
CA GLN A 35 -16.38 -4.23 10.01
C GLN A 35 -15.66 -4.22 8.67
N LYS A 36 -16.40 -4.35 7.56
CA LYS A 36 -15.83 -4.27 6.21
C LYS A 36 -15.06 -2.96 6.00
N ARG A 37 -15.66 -1.84 6.44
CA ARG A 37 -15.05 -0.51 6.42
C ARG A 37 -13.75 -0.43 7.20
N HIS A 38 -13.72 -0.99 8.42
CA HIS A 38 -12.52 -1.04 9.25
C HIS A 38 -11.35 -1.72 8.53
N PHE A 39 -11.57 -2.90 7.95
CA PHE A 39 -10.55 -3.63 7.20
C PHE A 39 -10.10 -2.89 5.93
N TYR A 40 -11.03 -2.26 5.20
CA TYR A 40 -10.66 -1.43 4.04
C TYR A 40 -9.85 -0.20 4.43
N SER A 41 -10.09 0.41 5.59
CA SER A 41 -9.27 1.50 6.11
C SER A 41 -7.85 1.02 6.43
N ILE A 42 -7.68 -0.15 7.03
CA ILE A 42 -6.35 -0.74 7.29
C ILE A 42 -5.64 -1.03 5.97
N ALA A 43 -6.30 -1.69 5.01
CA ALA A 43 -5.72 -1.96 3.70
C ALA A 43 -5.29 -0.69 2.98
N ARG A 44 -6.07 0.39 3.11
CA ARG A 44 -5.74 1.71 2.53
C ARG A 44 -4.50 2.30 3.18
N GLY A 45 -4.37 2.19 4.50
CA GLY A 45 -3.16 2.57 5.25
C GLY A 45 -1.92 1.82 4.75
N SER A 46 -1.99 0.49 4.64
CA SER A 46 -0.87 -0.31 4.14
C SER A 46 -0.51 -0.01 2.67
N ALA A 47 -1.48 0.34 1.82
CA ALA A 47 -1.19 0.82 0.46
C ALA A 47 -0.50 2.20 0.45
N MET A 48 -0.86 3.10 1.38
CA MET A 48 -0.15 4.38 1.57
C MET A 48 1.28 4.16 2.04
N GLU A 49 1.53 3.22 2.97
CA GLU A 49 2.88 2.85 3.41
C GLU A 49 3.72 2.33 2.24
N CYS A 50 3.17 1.48 1.36
CA CYS A 50 3.86 1.04 0.15
C CYS A 50 4.29 2.22 -0.72
N ALA A 51 3.38 3.18 -0.95
CA ALA A 51 3.69 4.38 -1.74
C ALA A 51 4.78 5.24 -1.05
N ALA A 52 4.71 5.41 0.26
CA ALA A 52 5.70 6.16 1.03
C ALA A 52 7.09 5.50 1.00
N ILE A 53 7.16 4.16 1.07
CA ILE A 53 8.43 3.44 0.93
C ILE A 53 9.03 3.67 -0.47
N ILE A 54 8.21 3.73 -1.52
CA ILE A 54 8.71 4.04 -2.88
C ILE A 54 9.25 5.47 -2.96
N ASP A 55 8.68 6.44 -2.23
CA ASP A 55 9.28 7.78 -2.12
C ASP A 55 10.66 7.74 -1.48
N VAL A 56 10.79 7.00 -0.37
CA VAL A 56 12.07 6.84 0.32
C VAL A 56 13.10 6.22 -0.62
N LEU A 57 12.72 5.20 -1.40
CA LEU A 57 13.59 4.58 -2.40
C LEU A 57 13.99 5.56 -3.51
N ARG A 58 13.09 6.44 -3.95
CA ARG A 58 13.40 7.49 -4.94
C ARG A 58 14.38 8.53 -4.41
N VAL A 59 14.18 8.98 -3.16
CA VAL A 59 15.07 9.93 -2.48
C VAL A 59 16.46 9.33 -2.25
N ARG A 60 16.53 8.02 -1.95
CA ARG A 60 17.79 7.29 -1.80
C ARG A 60 18.48 6.93 -3.12
N GLY A 61 17.90 7.30 -4.27
CA GLY A 61 18.45 6.98 -5.59
C GLY A 61 18.43 5.49 -5.95
N VAL A 62 17.55 4.70 -5.30
CA VAL A 62 17.39 3.27 -5.61
C VAL A 62 16.37 3.04 -6.73
N VAL A 63 15.39 3.94 -6.85
CA VAL A 63 14.39 3.94 -7.91
C VAL A 63 14.62 5.16 -8.79
N ASP A 64 14.78 4.92 -10.08
CA ASP A 64 15.10 5.95 -11.06
C ASP A 64 13.86 6.78 -11.40
N ALA A 65 14.05 7.94 -12.03
CA ALA A 65 12.93 8.80 -12.43
C ALA A 65 11.97 8.11 -13.43
N SER A 66 12.51 7.22 -14.28
CA SER A 66 11.74 6.40 -15.22
C SER A 66 10.90 5.33 -14.52
N GLU A 67 11.36 4.79 -13.40
CA GLU A 67 10.72 3.70 -12.67
C GLU A 67 9.79 4.18 -11.55
N PHE A 68 9.99 5.41 -11.06
CA PHE A 68 9.25 5.95 -9.92
C PHE A 68 7.73 5.99 -10.14
N ARG A 69 7.28 6.56 -11.26
CA ARG A 69 5.86 6.65 -11.58
C ARG A 69 5.23 5.25 -11.74
N PRO A 70 5.80 4.33 -12.55
CA PRO A 70 5.34 2.95 -12.61
C PRO A 70 5.26 2.26 -11.25
N ALA A 71 6.30 2.37 -10.42
CA ALA A 71 6.33 1.74 -9.10
C ALA A 71 5.21 2.25 -8.19
N ARG A 72 4.93 3.57 -8.21
CA ARG A 72 3.86 4.19 -7.43
C ARG A 72 2.44 3.95 -7.94
N ALA A 73 2.28 3.65 -9.22
CA ALA A 73 0.97 3.64 -9.87
C ALA A 73 -0.01 2.70 -9.18
N LEU A 74 0.43 1.47 -8.87
CA LEU A 74 -0.43 0.45 -8.27
C LEU A 74 -0.84 0.79 -6.82
N PRO A 75 0.08 1.09 -5.87
CA PRO A 75 -0.31 1.51 -4.52
C PRO A 75 -1.26 2.72 -4.52
N VAL A 76 -0.98 3.73 -5.34
CA VAL A 76 -1.85 4.91 -5.47
C VAL A 76 -3.24 4.52 -5.99
N ARG A 77 -3.31 3.65 -7.00
CA ARG A 77 -4.59 3.19 -7.53
C ARG A 77 -5.39 2.40 -6.49
N ILE A 78 -4.73 1.55 -5.70
CA ILE A 78 -5.37 0.82 -4.60
C ILE A 78 -5.93 1.78 -3.55
N VAL A 79 -5.16 2.81 -3.15
CA VAL A 79 -5.64 3.85 -2.21
C VAL A 79 -6.90 4.53 -2.74
N GLN A 80 -6.93 4.90 -4.03
CA GLN A 80 -8.10 5.52 -4.65
C GLN A 80 -9.33 4.60 -4.63
N MET A 81 -9.14 3.33 -5.00
CA MET A 81 -10.23 2.34 -5.02
C MET A 81 -10.76 2.09 -3.60
N LEU A 82 -9.88 1.88 -2.63
CA LEU A 82 -10.27 1.65 -1.24
C LEU A 82 -10.92 2.87 -0.60
N THR A 83 -10.51 4.08 -0.97
CA THR A 83 -11.19 5.31 -0.51
C THR A 83 -12.64 5.34 -0.97
N LYS A 84 -12.91 5.00 -2.23
CA LYS A 84 -14.28 4.95 -2.76
C LYS A 84 -15.09 3.81 -2.15
N LEU A 85 -14.47 2.66 -1.96
CA LEU A 85 -15.12 1.50 -1.37
C LEU A 85 -15.48 1.75 0.11
N ASP A 86 -14.57 2.34 0.89
CA ASP A 86 -14.80 2.80 2.26
C ASP A 86 -15.97 3.81 2.32
N GLN A 87 -15.96 4.85 1.47
CA GLN A 87 -17.04 5.85 1.39
C GLN A 87 -18.40 5.24 1.02
N SER A 88 -18.43 4.16 0.25
CA SER A 88 -19.69 3.47 -0.10
C SER A 88 -20.31 2.67 1.05
N LEU A 89 -19.56 2.50 2.15
CA LEU A 89 -19.97 1.75 3.35
C LEU A 89 -20.45 2.62 4.50
N THR A 90 -20.25 3.94 4.40
CA THR A 90 -20.93 4.96 5.22
C THR A 90 -22.44 4.91 5.04
#